data_AF-E2C633-F1
#
_entry.id   AF-E2C633-F1
#
_cell.length_a   1.000
_cell.length_b   1.000
_cell.length_c   1.000
_cell.angle_alpha   90.00
_cell.angle_beta   90.00
_cell.angle_gamma   90.00
#
_symmetry.space_group_name_H-M   'P 1'
#
loop_
_entity.id
_entity.type
_entity.pdbx_description
1 polymer ?
#
loop_
_entity_poly.entity_id
_entity_poly.type
_entity_poly.pdbx_seq_one_letter_code
_entity_poly.pdbx_strand_id
1 'polypeptide(L)' 'NTIVCRSKLWASICGREELLSKTAIQLHNNYRICKLHFTNNMFLNYEKTKLQPHAVPS' A
#
# COMPACT_ATOMS: atom_id res chain seq x y z
N ASN A 1 -0.14 18.13 -11.36
CA ASN A 1 0.20 17.60 -10.03
C ASN A 1 -0.87 16.58 -9.65
N THR A 2 -0.73 15.34 -10.08
CA THR A 2 -1.79 14.32 -9.91
C THR A 2 -1.67 13.72 -8.52
N ILE A 3 -2.66 13.92 -7.66
CA ILE A 3 -2.73 13.25 -6.36
C ILE A 3 -2.91 11.75 -6.64
N VAL A 4 -1.86 10.96 -6.49
CA VAL A 4 -1.94 9.50 -6.66
C VAL A 4 -2.54 8.89 -5.40
N CYS A 5 -3.71 8.25 -5.52
CA CYS A 5 -4.29 7.48 -4.42
C CYS A 5 -3.37 6.29 -4.08
N ARG A 6 -2.71 6.34 -2.92
CA ARG A 6 -1.75 5.30 -2.47
C ARG A 6 -2.31 3.88 -2.52
N SER A 7 -3.56 3.68 -2.09
CA SER A 7 -4.21 2.37 -2.12
C SER A 7 -4.41 1.82 -3.54
N LYS A 8 -4.72 2.70 -4.50
CA LYS A 8 -4.87 2.32 -5.93
C LYS A 8 -3.52 2.04 -6.58
N LEU A 9 -2.51 2.84 -6.26
CA LEU A 9 -1.13 2.59 -6.69
C LEU A 9 -0.66 1.20 -6.20
N TRP A 10 -0.85 0.90 -4.92
CA TRP A 10 -0.50 -0.40 -4.36
C TRP A 10 -1.26 -1.55 -5.01
N ALA A 11 -2.57 -1.40 -5.25
CA ALA A 11 -3.36 -2.40 -5.95
C ALA A 11 -2.81 -2.68 -7.37
N SER A 12 -2.43 -1.62 -8.10
CA SER A 12 -1.84 -1.75 -9.44
C SER A 12 -0.48 -2.45 -9.40
N ILE A 13 0.42 -2.07 -8.48
CA ILE A 13 1.74 -2.72 -8.33
C ILE A 13 1.59 -4.21 -7.98
N CYS A 14 0.63 -4.55 -7.13
CA CYS A 14 0.35 -5.94 -6.77
C CYS A 14 -0.41 -6.72 -7.85
N GLY A 15 -0.71 -6.13 -9.02
CA GLY A 15 -1.46 -6.79 -10.10
C GLY A 15 -2.93 -7.08 -9.76
N ARG A 16 -3.52 -6.30 -8.85
CA ARG A 16 -4.89 -6.48 -8.34
C ARG A 16 -5.84 -5.41 -8.91
N GLU A 17 -5.98 -5.41 -10.23
CA GLU A 17 -6.78 -4.42 -10.97
C GLU A 17 -8.27 -4.42 -10.55
N GLU A 18 -8.81 -5.57 -10.13
CA GLU A 18 -10.19 -5.69 -9.65
C GLU A 18 -10.45 -4.88 -8.38
N LEU A 19 -9.41 -4.43 -7.69
CA LEU A 19 -9.49 -3.59 -6.50
C LEU A 19 -9.56 -2.08 -6.84
N LEU A 20 -9.25 -1.68 -8.07
CA LEU A 20 -9.19 -0.27 -8.47
C LEU A 20 -10.57 0.41 -8.47
N SER A 21 -11.65 -0.38 -8.62
CA SER A 21 -13.04 0.07 -8.56
C SER A 21 -13.57 0.22 -7.12
N LYS A 22 -12.85 -0.28 -6.11
CA LYS A 22 -13.29 -0.23 -4.71
C LYS A 22 -13.04 1.15 -4.10
N THR A 23 -13.88 1.50 -3.13
CA THR A 23 -13.69 2.72 -2.35
C THR A 23 -12.50 2.59 -1.40
N ALA A 24 -11.95 3.73 -0.96
CA ALA A 24 -10.88 3.74 0.03
C ALA A 24 -11.27 3.02 1.33
N ILE A 25 -12.53 3.13 1.76
CA ILE A 25 -13.07 2.45 2.94
C ILE A 25 -13.10 0.93 2.73
N GLN A 26 -13.57 0.46 1.57
CA GLN A 26 -13.58 -0.98 1.25
C GLN A 26 -12.17 -1.56 1.22
N LEU A 27 -11.21 -0.82 0.66
CA LEU A 27 -9.80 -1.22 0.64
C LEU A 27 -9.22 -1.27 2.06
N HIS A 28 -9.46 -0.23 2.85
CA HIS A 28 -8.96 -0.14 4.22
C HIS A 28 -9.54 -1.20 5.15
N ASN A 29 -10.80 -1.60 5.00
CA ASN A 29 -11.41 -2.57 5.91
C ASN A 29 -11.06 -4.02 5.57
N ASN A 30 -10.90 -4.35 4.28
CA ASN A 30 -10.89 -5.76 3.84
C ASN A 30 -9.54 -6.25 3.31
N TYR A 31 -8.57 -5.37 3.05
CA TYR A 31 -7.33 -5.74 2.39
C TYR A 31 -6.11 -5.30 3.20
N ARG A 32 -5.09 -6.16 3.27
CA ARG A 32 -3.81 -5.91 3.92
C ARG A 32 -2.69 -6.40 3.00
N ILE A 33 -1.54 -5.75 3.07
CA ILE A 33 -0.32 -6.21 2.41
C ILE A 33 0.63 -6.68 3.50
N CYS A 34 1.18 -7.90 3.34
CA CYS A 34 2.14 -8.44 4.28
C CYS A 34 3.39 -7.55 4.33
N LYS A 35 3.96 -7.35 5.53
CA LYS A 35 5.20 -6.58 5.72
C LYS A 35 6.39 -7.08 4.89
N LEU A 36 6.33 -8.34 4.44
CA LEU A 36 7.34 -8.99 3.59
C LEU A 36 7.46 -8.34 2.21
N HIS A 37 6.41 -7.64 1.75
CA HIS A 37 6.44 -6.92 0.47
C HIS A 37 7.08 -5.53 0.56
N PHE A 38 7.62 -5.14 1.72
CA PHE A 38 8.28 -3.85 1.89
C PHE A 38 9.71 -4.07 2.37
N THR A 39 10.66 -3.34 1.78
CA THR A 39 12.05 -3.38 2.21
C THR A 39 12.25 -2.67 3.55
N ASN A 40 13.30 -3.04 4.30
CA ASN A 40 13.51 -2.51 5.66
C ASN A 40 13.59 -0.98 5.73
N ASN A 41 14.17 -0.34 4.70
CA ASN A 41 14.28 1.12 4.62
C ASN A 41 12.95 1.84 4.36
N MET A 42 11.86 1.12 4.03
CA MET A 42 10.53 1.69 3.83
C MET A 42 9.73 1.86 5.12
N PHE A 43 10.26 1.42 6.26
CA PHE A 43 9.63 1.59 7.56
C PHE A 43 10.18 2.82 8.28
N LEU A 44 9.31 3.51 9.04
CA LEU A 44 9.67 4.65 9.90
C LEU A 44 10.28 4.21 11.24
N ASN A 45 10.12 2.94 11.59
CA ASN A 45 10.54 2.41 12.88
C ASN A 45 11.15 1.01 12.75
N TYR A 46 12.03 0.69 13.69
CA TYR A 46 12.73 -0.59 13.77
C TYR A 46 11.78 -1.80 13.83
N GLU A 47 10.65 -1.66 14.53
CA GLU A 47 9.64 -2.73 14.71
C GLU A 47 8.84 -3.01 13.42
N LYS A 48 9.00 -2.19 12.37
CA LYS A 48 8.31 -2.33 11.08
C LYS A 48 6.78 -2.30 11.18
N THR A 49 6.27 -1.42 12.04
CA THR A 49 4.82 -1.22 12.23
C THR A 49 4.29 0.04 11.54
N LYS A 50 5.18 0.95 11.12
CA LYS A 50 4.83 2.20 10.43
C LYS A 50 5.59 2.32 9.11
N LEU A 51 4.87 2.55 8.02
CA LEU A 51 5.46 2.76 6.70
C LEU A 51 5.72 4.25 6.43
N GLN A 52 6.79 4.54 5.69
CA GLN A 52 7.03 5.87 5.17
C GLN A 52 5.94 6.29 4.17
N PRO A 53 5.69 7.60 3.95
CA PRO A 53 4.68 8.06 3.00
C PRO A 53 4.88 7.55 1.56
N HIS A 54 6.14 7.37 1.14
CA HIS A 54 6.52 6.92 -0.19
C HIS A 54 6.72 5.40 -0.32
N ALA A 55 6.47 4.62 0.75
CA ALA A 55 6.64 3.18 0.69
C ALA A 55 5.65 2.53 -0.29
N VAL A 56 6.17 1.66 -1.14
CA VAL A 56 5.45 0.88 -2.17
C VAL A 56 5.81 -0.60 -2.03
N PRO A 57 4.86 -1.52 -2.26
CA PRO A 57 5.12 -2.95 -2.18
C PRO A 57 5.96 -3.45 -3.38
N SER A 58 6.64 -4.58 -3.23
CA SER A 58 7.28 -5.36 -4.30
C SER A 58 6.70 -6.76 -4.44
#